data_AF-L9M108-F1
#
_entry.id   AF-L9M108-F1
#
_cell.length_a   1.000
_cell.length_b   1.000
_cell.length_c   1.000
_cell.angle_alpha   90.00
_cell.angle_beta   90.00
_cell.angle_gamma   90.00
#
_symmetry.space_group_name_H-M   'P 1'
#
loop_
_entity.id
_entity.type
_entity.pdbx_description
1 polymer ?
#
loop_
_entity_poly.entity_id
_entity_poly.type
_entity_poly.pdbx_seq_one_letter_code
_entity_poly.pdbx_strand_id
1 'polypeptide(L)'
;TNNSEERQANQLILQRRNISTAPEYNPLKHRPVAYPQRAKVVGPSGEEIHVDEWGRIKVRFLFTRNEDHSHDGGAGSNDNDTDSAWVDVLTPWAGEGYGARFLPRIGEIVVIDFFDGNIDRPFVVGRIHEAQRS
;
A
#
# COMPACT_ATOMS: atom_id res chain seq x y z
N THR A 1 36.56 6.95 -45.03
CA THR A 1 36.13 5.83 -45.90
C THR A 1 34.96 5.15 -45.22
N ASN A 2 33.73 5.50 -45.62
CA ASN A 2 32.51 4.83 -45.16
C ASN A 2 32.52 3.40 -45.70
N ASN A 3 32.81 2.42 -44.84
CA ASN A 3 32.83 1.03 -45.25
C ASN A 3 31.40 0.47 -45.20
N SER A 4 30.75 0.42 -46.36
CA SER A 4 29.33 0.02 -46.54
C SER A 4 29.12 -1.50 -46.59
N GLU A 5 30.00 -2.30 -45.96
CA GLU A 5 29.96 -3.78 -46.02
C GLU A 5 29.73 -4.46 -44.65
N GLU A 6 29.45 -3.71 -43.58
CA GLU A 6 29.01 -4.32 -42.32
C GLU A 6 27.57 -4.81 -42.46
N ARG A 7 27.40 -6.13 -42.64
CA ARG A 7 26.06 -6.75 -42.79
C ARG A 7 25.43 -7.15 -41.46
N GLN A 8 26.22 -7.37 -40.41
CA GLN A 8 25.76 -7.64 -39.04
C GLN A 8 26.82 -7.21 -38.01
N ALA A 9 26.34 -6.63 -36.91
CA ALA A 9 27.13 -6.36 -35.70
C ALA A 9 26.36 -6.89 -34.48
N ASN A 10 27.06 -7.55 -33.56
CA ASN A 10 26.49 -8.05 -32.30
C ASN A 10 27.33 -7.60 -31.12
N GLN A 11 26.66 -7.27 -30.02
CA GLN A 11 27.28 -7.02 -28.73
C GLN A 11 26.84 -8.10 -27.74
N LEU A 12 27.80 -8.72 -27.05
CA LEU A 12 27.54 -9.74 -26.04
C LEU A 12 28.01 -9.24 -24.68
N ILE A 13 27.17 -9.45 -23.66
CA ILE A 13 27.52 -9.25 -22.24
C ILE A 13 27.65 -10.65 -21.63
N LEU A 14 28.82 -10.99 -21.13
CA LEU A 14 29.14 -12.31 -20.58
C LEU A 14 29.38 -12.22 -19.07
N GLN A 15 29.02 -13.27 -18.33
CA GLN A 15 29.38 -13.44 -16.92
C GLN A 15 29.95 -14.84 -16.66
N ARG A 16 30.67 -15.02 -15.56
CA ARG A 16 31.23 -16.34 -15.18
C ARG A 16 30.09 -17.32 -14.89
N ARG A 17 30.23 -18.57 -15.34
CA ARG A 17 29.22 -19.64 -15.17
C ARG A 17 28.73 -19.81 -13.74
N ASN A 18 29.61 -19.65 -12.75
CA ASN A 18 29.31 -19.90 -11.35
C ASN A 18 28.82 -18.64 -10.60
N ILE A 19 28.66 -17.50 -11.28
CA ILE A 19 28.06 -16.31 -10.71
C ILE A 19 26.58 -16.34 -11.08
N SER A 20 25.71 -16.33 -10.06
CA SER A 20 24.27 -16.21 -10.30
C SER A 20 23.99 -14.85 -10.92
N THR A 21 23.24 -14.83 -12.02
CA THR A 21 22.68 -13.58 -12.54
C THR A 21 21.72 -13.03 -11.50
N ALA A 22 21.95 -11.82 -11.03
CA ALA A 22 20.96 -11.06 -10.27
C ALA A 22 20.53 -9.86 -11.11
N PRO A 23 19.23 -9.51 -11.14
CA PRO A 23 18.80 -8.29 -11.78
C PRO A 23 19.45 -7.08 -11.10
N GLU A 24 19.80 -6.07 -11.89
CA GLU A 24 20.29 -4.80 -11.36
C GLU A 24 19.23 -4.13 -10.47
N TYR A 25 17.95 -4.30 -10.81
CA TYR A 25 16.83 -3.82 -10.01
C TYR A 25 16.65 -4.66 -8.74
N ASN A 26 16.84 -4.01 -7.58
CA ASN A 26 16.49 -4.55 -6.29
C ASN A 26 15.24 -3.83 -5.75
N PRO A 27 14.07 -4.49 -5.67
CA PRO A 27 12.83 -3.85 -5.25
C PRO A 27 12.91 -3.18 -3.87
N LEU A 28 13.66 -3.75 -2.93
CA LEU A 28 13.79 -3.19 -1.57
C LEU A 28 14.61 -1.90 -1.54
N LYS A 29 15.54 -1.74 -2.49
CA LYS A 29 16.44 -0.56 -2.58
C LYS A 29 15.93 0.48 -3.56
N HIS A 30 15.34 0.05 -4.66
CA HIS A 30 14.98 0.89 -5.80
C HIS A 30 13.48 1.18 -5.87
N ARG A 31 12.70 0.81 -4.86
CA ARG A 31 11.30 1.24 -4.76
C ARG A 31 11.20 2.76 -4.64
N PRO A 32 10.14 3.36 -5.19
CA PRO A 32 9.83 4.76 -4.93
C PRO A 32 9.48 4.97 -3.45
N VAL A 33 9.75 6.18 -2.96
CA VAL A 33 9.35 6.62 -1.61
C VAL A 33 7.85 6.89 -1.61
N ALA A 34 7.11 6.27 -0.68
CA ALA A 34 5.72 6.58 -0.43
C ALA A 34 5.59 7.84 0.43
N TYR A 35 4.54 8.61 0.17
CA TYR A 35 4.19 9.83 0.89
C TYR A 35 2.81 9.67 1.54
N PRO A 36 2.43 10.50 2.52
CA PRO A 36 1.11 10.43 3.12
C PRO A 36 -0.03 10.49 2.11
N GLN A 37 -1.03 9.63 2.29
CA GLN A 37 -2.19 9.52 1.40
C GLN A 37 -3.49 9.45 2.18
N ARG A 38 -4.60 9.66 1.47
CA ARG A 38 -5.96 9.48 2.00
C ARG A 38 -6.47 8.09 1.66
N ALA A 39 -7.19 7.49 2.60
CA ALA A 39 -7.90 6.25 2.41
C ALA A 39 -9.26 6.30 3.12
N LYS A 40 -10.18 5.45 2.69
CA LYS A 40 -11.49 5.26 3.32
C LYS A 40 -11.46 4.00 4.17
N VAL A 41 -11.97 4.06 5.40
CA VAL A 41 -12.11 2.87 6.24
C VAL A 41 -13.17 1.94 5.64
N VAL A 42 -12.86 0.64 5.57
CA VAL A 42 -13.75 -0.39 5.02
C VAL A 42 -13.90 -1.56 5.99
N GLY A 43 -14.94 -2.35 5.78
CA GLY A 43 -15.21 -3.56 6.55
C GLY A 43 -16.45 -4.28 6.01
N PRO A 44 -16.90 -5.34 6.71
CA PRO A 44 -18.08 -6.11 6.33
C PRO A 44 -19.34 -5.24 6.27
N SER A 45 -20.27 -5.61 5.38
CA SER A 45 -21.56 -4.92 5.25
C SER A 45 -22.36 -4.99 6.54
N GLY A 46 -22.92 -3.87 6.98
CA GLY A 46 -23.74 -3.76 8.19
C GLY A 46 -22.95 -3.52 9.48
N GLU A 47 -21.61 -3.54 9.43
CA GLU A 47 -20.78 -3.11 10.55
C GLU A 47 -20.53 -1.59 10.50
N GLU A 48 -20.39 -0.97 11.67
CA GLU A 48 -19.97 0.43 11.79
C GLU A 48 -18.48 0.56 12.14
N ILE A 49 -17.95 -0.41 12.91
CA ILE A 49 -16.56 -0.48 13.34
C ILE A 49 -16.06 -1.89 13.08
N HIS A 50 -14.99 -2.01 12.29
CA HIS A 50 -14.35 -3.28 11.98
C HIS A 50 -12.87 -3.21 12.34
N VAL A 51 -12.51 -3.89 13.43
CA VAL A 51 -11.16 -3.88 14.02
C VAL A 51 -10.76 -5.27 14.50
N ASP A 52 -9.47 -5.54 14.54
CA ASP A 52 -8.93 -6.74 15.19
C ASP A 52 -8.60 -6.52 16.68
N GLU A 53 -8.05 -7.56 17.32
CA GLU A 53 -7.68 -7.54 18.74
C GLU A 53 -6.66 -6.44 19.10
N TRP A 54 -5.88 -5.98 18.13
CA TRP A 54 -4.91 -4.90 18.31
C TRP A 54 -5.47 -3.52 17.96
N GLY A 55 -6.72 -3.42 17.50
CA GLY A 55 -7.35 -2.15 17.11
C GLY A 55 -6.90 -1.63 15.76
N ARG A 56 -6.36 -2.50 14.91
CA ARG A 56 -6.03 -2.18 13.52
C ARG A 56 -7.31 -2.14 12.69
N ILE A 57 -7.29 -1.40 11.59
CA ILE A 57 -8.44 -1.28 10.67
C ILE A 57 -8.08 -1.78 9.28
N LYS A 58 -9.09 -1.96 8.44
CA LYS A 58 -8.92 -2.11 7.00
C LYS A 58 -9.36 -0.85 6.27
N VAL A 59 -8.70 -0.59 5.15
CA VAL A 59 -8.85 0.63 4.36
C VAL A 59 -8.90 0.32 2.87
N ARG A 60 -9.55 1.20 2.11
CA ARG A 60 -9.43 1.31 0.67
C ARG A 60 -8.70 2.59 0.32
N PHE A 61 -7.60 2.48 -0.40
CA PHE A 61 -6.91 3.65 -0.94
C PHE A 61 -7.74 4.31 -2.04
N LEU A 62 -7.81 5.64 -2.04
CA LEU A 62 -8.71 6.36 -2.95
C LEU A 62 -8.25 6.34 -4.42
N PHE A 63 -7.01 5.94 -4.69
CA PHE A 63 -6.49 5.84 -6.06
C PHE A 63 -6.80 4.48 -6.71
N THR A 64 -7.30 3.48 -5.97
CA THR A 64 -7.55 2.14 -6.51
C THR A 64 -8.79 2.12 -7.40
N ARG A 65 -8.68 1.45 -8.54
CA ARG A 65 -9.73 1.40 -9.56
C ARG A 65 -10.24 -0.01 -9.76
N ASN A 66 -11.56 -0.19 -9.79
CA ASN A 66 -12.17 -1.51 -9.91
C ASN A 66 -11.72 -2.28 -11.17
N GLU A 67 -11.38 -1.57 -12.25
CA GLU A 67 -10.86 -2.15 -13.50
C GLU A 67 -9.54 -2.91 -13.31
N ASP A 68 -8.63 -2.40 -12.46
CA ASP A 68 -7.31 -2.98 -12.21
C ASP A 68 -7.35 -4.21 -11.28
N HIS A 69 -8.47 -4.40 -10.57
CA HIS A 69 -8.64 -5.40 -9.51
C HIS A 69 -9.67 -6.50 -9.84
N SER A 70 -10.08 -6.60 -11.11
CA SER A 70 -11.06 -7.62 -11.57
C SER A 70 -10.60 -9.07 -11.37
N HIS A 71 -9.31 -9.30 -11.22
CA HIS A 71 -8.68 -10.62 -11.18
C HIS A 71 -8.87 -11.39 -9.86
N ASP A 72 -9.27 -10.73 -8.77
CA ASP A 72 -9.43 -11.35 -7.45
C ASP A 72 -10.71 -10.86 -6.75
N GLY A 73 -11.86 -10.98 -7.43
CA GLY A 73 -13.15 -10.54 -6.88
C GLY A 73 -13.21 -9.05 -6.53
N GLY A 74 -12.35 -8.23 -7.15
CA GLY A 74 -12.25 -6.79 -6.86
C GLY A 74 -11.39 -6.44 -5.66
N ALA A 75 -10.71 -7.40 -5.01
CA ALA A 75 -9.89 -7.16 -3.82
C ALA A 75 -8.89 -6.02 -4.05
N GLY A 76 -8.96 -4.99 -3.22
CA GLY A 76 -8.20 -3.74 -3.33
C GLY A 76 -9.04 -2.55 -3.81
N SER A 77 -10.28 -2.79 -4.26
CA SER A 77 -11.19 -1.76 -4.78
C SER A 77 -12.68 -2.09 -4.63
N ASN A 78 -13.07 -3.10 -3.85
CA ASN A 78 -14.46 -3.58 -3.76
C ASN A 78 -15.22 -3.05 -2.53
N ASP A 79 -14.65 -2.09 -1.80
CA ASP A 79 -15.24 -1.41 -0.64
C ASP A 79 -15.59 -2.34 0.53
N ASN A 80 -14.95 -3.51 0.61
CA ASN A 80 -15.12 -4.45 1.73
C ASN A 80 -13.80 -4.76 2.43
N ASP A 81 -13.83 -5.70 3.35
CA ASP A 81 -12.69 -6.06 4.19
C ASP A 81 -11.57 -6.81 3.43
N THR A 82 -11.66 -7.00 2.12
CA THR A 82 -10.59 -7.55 1.29
C THR A 82 -9.72 -6.49 0.63
N ASP A 83 -10.02 -5.20 0.82
CA ASP A 83 -9.29 -4.10 0.16
C ASP A 83 -7.89 -3.83 0.71
N SER A 84 -7.56 -4.32 1.90
CA SER A 84 -6.22 -4.24 2.46
C SER A 84 -5.97 -5.26 3.57
N ALA A 85 -4.70 -5.40 3.91
CA ALA A 85 -4.29 -5.98 5.18
C ALA A 85 -4.70 -5.08 6.36
N TRP A 86 -4.59 -5.60 7.57
CA TRP A 86 -4.76 -4.81 8.79
C TRP A 86 -3.70 -3.71 8.90
N VAL A 87 -4.15 -2.47 9.10
CA VAL A 87 -3.31 -1.27 9.21
C VAL A 87 -3.35 -0.73 10.63
N ASP A 88 -2.18 -0.50 11.20
CA ASP A 88 -2.03 0.08 12.54
C ASP A 88 -2.60 1.49 12.62
N VAL A 89 -3.20 1.82 13.77
CA VAL A 89 -3.76 3.14 14.03
C VAL A 89 -2.95 3.86 15.11
N LEU A 90 -2.39 5.01 14.76
CA LEU A 90 -1.73 5.89 15.71
C LEU A 90 -2.75 6.38 16.73
N THR A 91 -2.48 6.05 17.99
CA THR A 91 -3.26 6.53 19.13
C THR A 91 -2.51 7.64 19.86
N PRO A 92 -3.20 8.66 20.41
CA PRO A 92 -2.56 9.76 21.11
C PRO A 92 -1.84 9.33 22.39
N TRP A 93 -2.24 8.21 22.99
CA TRP A 93 -1.62 7.65 24.19
C TRP A 93 -1.83 6.13 24.24
N ALA A 94 -0.73 5.38 24.30
CA ALA A 94 -0.74 3.92 24.42
C ALA A 94 0.29 3.45 25.45
N GLY A 95 -0.11 2.48 26.26
CA GLY A 95 0.76 1.74 27.18
C GLY A 95 0.18 0.35 27.46
N GLU A 96 0.91 -0.45 28.22
CA GLU A 96 0.49 -1.81 28.54
C GLU A 96 -0.75 -1.80 29.45
N GLY A 97 -1.91 -2.14 28.88
CA GLY A 97 -3.19 -2.17 29.61
C GLY A 97 -3.83 -0.80 29.86
N TYR A 98 -3.28 0.30 29.33
CA TYR A 98 -3.84 1.65 29.48
C TYR A 98 -3.64 2.52 28.24
N GLY A 99 -4.39 3.61 28.14
CA GLY A 99 -4.26 4.60 27.06
C GLY A 99 -5.61 5.15 26.60
N ALA A 100 -5.60 5.80 25.44
CA ALA A 100 -6.78 6.34 24.80
C ALA A 100 -6.90 5.81 23.36
N ARG A 101 -8.05 5.19 23.05
CA ARG A 101 -8.34 4.62 21.73
C ARG A 101 -9.60 5.23 21.16
N PHE A 102 -9.49 5.74 19.93
CA PHE A 102 -10.61 6.24 19.15
C PHE A 102 -10.63 5.50 17.83
N LEU A 103 -11.45 4.45 17.75
CA LEU A 103 -11.51 3.58 16.58
C LEU A 103 -12.15 4.32 15.39
N PRO A 104 -11.50 4.38 14.22
CA PRO A 104 -12.11 4.86 13.00
C PRO A 104 -13.33 4.01 12.61
N ARG A 105 -14.39 4.65 12.13
CA ARG A 105 -15.62 3.96 11.66
C ARG A 105 -15.55 3.72 10.16
N ILE A 106 -16.22 2.66 9.69
CA ILE A 106 -16.37 2.36 8.26
C ILE A 106 -16.94 3.59 7.55
N GLY A 107 -16.36 3.93 6.40
CA GLY A 107 -16.71 5.12 5.61
C GLY A 107 -15.97 6.41 6.02
N GLU A 108 -15.30 6.46 7.17
CA GLU A 108 -14.49 7.63 7.53
C GLU A 108 -13.24 7.75 6.65
N ILE A 109 -12.79 8.98 6.40
CA ILE A 109 -11.52 9.24 5.72
C ILE A 109 -10.39 9.34 6.74
N VAL A 110 -9.35 8.55 6.49
CA VAL A 110 -8.11 8.53 7.27
C VAL A 110 -6.93 9.01 6.43
N VAL A 111 -5.91 9.52 7.12
CA VAL A 111 -4.59 9.78 6.55
C VAL A 111 -3.68 8.61 6.90
N ILE A 112 -3.07 8.03 5.88
CA ILE A 112 -2.10 6.95 5.98
C ILE A 112 -0.73 7.51 5.66
N ASP A 113 0.24 7.22 6.52
CA ASP A 113 1.66 7.45 6.28
C ASP A 113 2.40 6.10 6.29
N PHE A 114 3.67 6.11 5.92
CA PHE A 114 4.43 4.91 5.59
C PHE A 114 5.78 4.91 6.31
N PHE A 115 6.05 3.89 7.13
CA PHE A 115 7.32 3.79 7.83
C PHE A 115 8.48 3.73 6.84
N ASP A 116 9.46 4.64 6.99
CA ASP A 116 10.62 4.76 6.11
C ASP A 116 10.25 4.98 4.63
N GLY A 117 9.07 5.54 4.36
CA GLY A 117 8.53 5.69 3.00
C GLY A 117 8.24 4.36 2.31
N ASN A 118 8.07 3.27 3.06
CA ASN A 118 7.76 1.94 2.52
C ASN A 118 6.25 1.78 2.28
N ILE A 119 5.84 1.65 1.02
CA ILE A 119 4.43 1.42 0.66
C ILE A 119 3.81 0.18 1.33
N ASP A 120 4.64 -0.83 1.66
CA ASP A 120 4.21 -2.07 2.31
C ASP A 120 4.08 -1.95 3.84
N ARG A 121 4.41 -0.79 4.42
CA ARG A 121 4.32 -0.53 5.88
C ARG A 121 3.45 0.70 6.19
N PRO A 122 2.16 0.68 5.81
CA PRO A 122 1.25 1.76 6.11
C PRO A 122 0.89 1.80 7.60
N PHE A 123 0.60 2.99 8.10
CA PHE A 123 -0.07 3.21 9.39
C PHE A 123 -0.96 4.45 9.29
N VAL A 124 -2.06 4.46 10.04
CA VAL A 124 -2.99 5.59 10.10
C VAL A 124 -2.46 6.63 11.07
N VAL A 125 -2.30 7.87 10.60
CA VAL A 125 -1.87 9.01 11.42
C VAL A 125 -3.06 9.65 12.14
N GLY A 126 -4.24 9.65 11.49
CA GLY A 126 -5.43 10.27 12.03
C GLY A 126 -6.58 10.30 11.03
N ARG A 127 -7.63 11.04 11.39
CA ARG A 127 -8.85 11.21 10.60
C ARG A 127 -8.95 12.63 10.09
N ILE A 128 -9.47 12.78 8.88
CA ILE A 128 -9.88 14.10 8.35
C ILE A 128 -11.38 14.23 8.58
N HIS A 129 -11.78 15.32 9.22
CA HIS A 129 -13.19 15.67 9.29
C HIS A 129 -13.61 16.27 7.95
N GLU A 130 -14.44 15.55 7.18
CA GLU A 130 -15.02 16.07 5.96
C GLU A 130 -16.26 16.92 6.26
N ALA A 131 -16.47 18.00 5.48
CA ALA A 131 -17.58 18.92 5.67
C ALA A 131 -18.95 18.31 5.29
N GLN A 132 -18.98 17.18 4.59
CA GLN A 132 -20.20 16.52 4.15
C GLN A 132 -20.08 15.00 4.40
N ARG A 133 -20.97 14.46 5.24
CA ARG A 133 -21.28 13.02 5.28
C ARG A 133 -22.62 12.86 4.56
N SER A 134 -22.61 12.47 3.29
CA SER A 134 -23.82 12.14 2.52
C SER A 134 -23.97 10.64 2.42
#